data_AF-A0A7X9FAJ3-F1
#
_entry.id   AF-A0A7X9FAJ3-F1
#
_cell.length_a   1.000
_cell.length_b   1.000
_cell.length_c   1.000
_cell.angle_alpha   90.00
_cell.angle_beta   90.00
_cell.angle_gamma   90.00
#
_symmetry.space_group_name_H-M   'P 1'
#
loop_
_entity.id
_entity.type
_entity.pdbx_description
1 polymer ?
#
loop_
_entity_poly.entity_id
_entity_poly.type
_entity_poly.pdbx_seq_one_letter_code
_entity_poly.pdbx_strand_id
1 'polypeptide(L)'
;MAAKIISRRYFIGTAASAAAFAALPFDLQAQPVKKTRKPNSKVRGVQLGCTTYSYRAMPHKVDDVIQYLLLAGINSIELRSVAEEDLGLPQLPPRPRGTMTDQEKTEYEKATREAREKQHQWRISLPMSRYEEMRRKFNNAGINVHIAKFAPSSWYDDEIDYAFTAAKVLGAYGITDEMSEQACQRLGKFAEKHKSLAIFHNHSQVAESGFSFDKFLAYSPANRLNFDAGHFFGATGIHPNTIIEKYHDKIKSIHIKDKTGPKSNPPDTNMPFGQGETPIADILLLLRKEKWPINVDIELEYRIPEGSDPAREVAKCIEYMRNILE
;
A
#
# COMPACT_ATOMS: atom_id res chain seq x y z
N MET A 1 54.42 -10.94 2.86
CA MET A 1 53.10 -11.29 3.41
C MET A 1 52.07 -10.46 2.67
N ALA A 2 51.35 -11.07 1.74
CA ALA A 2 50.39 -10.41 0.87
C ALA A 2 49.02 -11.07 1.04
N ALA A 3 47.99 -10.22 1.16
CA ALA A 3 46.60 -10.58 1.38
C ALA A 3 46.02 -11.39 0.21
N LYS A 4 45.29 -12.46 0.53
CA LYS A 4 44.48 -13.20 -0.45
C LYS A 4 43.05 -12.67 -0.46
N ILE A 5 42.68 -12.16 -1.63
CA ILE A 5 41.34 -11.78 -2.06
C ILE A 5 40.46 -13.04 -2.13
N ILE A 6 39.32 -13.04 -1.45
CA ILE A 6 38.32 -14.11 -1.54
C ILE A 6 37.43 -13.81 -2.76
N SER A 7 37.58 -14.65 -3.79
CA SER A 7 36.83 -14.59 -5.05
C SER A 7 35.48 -15.29 -4.93
N ARG A 8 34.42 -14.62 -5.39
CA ARG A 8 33.05 -15.13 -5.57
C ARG A 8 33.03 -16.12 -6.74
N ARG A 9 32.88 -17.43 -6.46
CA ARG A 9 32.36 -18.45 -7.41
C ARG A 9 32.21 -19.80 -6.68
N TYR A 10 31.01 -20.09 -6.19
CA TYR A 10 30.59 -21.46 -5.88
C TYR A 10 29.05 -21.50 -5.85
N PHE A 11 28.43 -21.74 -7.01
CA PHE A 11 27.18 -22.52 -7.10
C PHE A 11 26.82 -22.78 -8.57
N ILE A 12 27.44 -23.78 -9.21
CA ILE A 12 26.85 -24.48 -10.36
C ILE A 12 27.19 -25.95 -10.18
N GLY A 13 26.16 -26.78 -10.06
CA GLY A 13 26.30 -28.23 -10.09
C GLY A 13 25.07 -28.91 -9.51
N THR A 14 24.03 -29.09 -10.32
CA THR A 14 23.60 -30.38 -10.90
C THR A 14 22.19 -30.26 -11.47
N ALA A 15 22.09 -30.25 -12.80
CA ALA A 15 20.89 -30.60 -13.53
C ALA A 15 20.95 -32.11 -13.85
N ALA A 16 20.05 -32.91 -13.28
CA ALA A 16 19.58 -34.20 -13.81
C ALA A 16 18.59 -34.83 -12.83
N SER A 17 17.29 -34.73 -13.12
CA SER A 17 16.24 -35.69 -12.73
C SER A 17 14.91 -35.25 -13.35
N ALA A 18 14.75 -35.51 -14.65
CA ALA A 18 13.44 -35.54 -15.29
C ALA A 18 12.96 -37.00 -15.36
N ALA A 19 11.63 -37.17 -15.24
CA ALA A 19 10.84 -38.39 -15.43
C ALA A 19 10.67 -39.34 -14.23
N ALA A 20 9.66 -39.04 -13.40
CA ALA A 20 8.78 -40.04 -12.76
C ALA A 20 7.49 -39.39 -12.21
N PHE A 21 6.67 -38.77 -13.06
CA PHE A 21 5.26 -38.50 -12.72
C PHE A 21 4.42 -39.68 -13.22
N ALA A 22 4.46 -40.78 -12.49
CA ALA A 22 3.47 -41.84 -12.60
C ALA A 22 2.22 -41.39 -11.83
N ALA A 23 1.06 -41.56 -12.47
CA ALA A 23 -0.25 -41.13 -12.01
C ALA A 23 -0.55 -41.60 -10.57
N LEU A 24 -0.79 -40.63 -9.68
CA LEU A 24 -1.45 -40.88 -8.40
C LEU A 24 -2.94 -40.55 -8.57
N PRO A 25 -3.86 -41.46 -8.23
CA PRO A 25 -5.28 -41.15 -8.20
C PRO A 25 -5.54 -40.13 -7.08
N PHE A 26 -6.26 -39.06 -7.41
CA PHE A 26 -6.77 -38.07 -6.46
C PHE A 26 -7.85 -38.74 -5.61
N ASP A 27 -7.44 -39.40 -4.53
CA ASP A 27 -8.35 -39.78 -3.45
C ASP A 27 -8.49 -38.58 -2.52
N LEU A 28 -9.56 -37.82 -2.72
CA LEU A 28 -9.96 -36.67 -1.90
C LEU A 28 -10.58 -37.18 -0.59
N GLN A 29 -9.78 -37.87 0.22
CA GLN A 29 -10.12 -38.02 1.63
C GLN A 29 -9.98 -36.64 2.29
N ALA A 30 -11.11 -36.12 2.78
CA ALA A 30 -11.19 -34.89 3.55
C ALA A 30 -10.21 -34.95 4.74
N GLN A 31 -9.02 -34.41 4.53
CA GLN A 31 -8.09 -34.11 5.60
C GLN A 31 -8.82 -33.16 6.56
N PRO A 32 -8.78 -33.39 7.88
CA PRO A 32 -9.36 -32.46 8.84
C PRO A 32 -8.76 -31.09 8.56
N VAL A 33 -9.62 -30.09 8.37
CA VAL A 33 -9.20 -28.68 8.22
C VAL A 33 -8.34 -28.36 9.42
N LYS A 34 -7.00 -28.42 9.26
CA LYS A 34 -6.08 -27.83 10.21
C LYS A 34 -6.58 -26.41 10.36
N LYS A 35 -7.00 -26.00 11.57
CA LYS A 35 -7.29 -24.60 11.89
C LYS A 35 -6.13 -23.80 11.31
N THR A 36 -6.36 -23.16 10.17
CA THR A 36 -5.35 -22.36 9.51
C THR A 36 -5.04 -21.28 10.52
N ARG A 37 -3.79 -21.26 11.02
CA ARG A 37 -3.38 -20.24 11.97
C ARG A 37 -3.62 -18.90 11.25
N LYS A 38 -4.38 -18.00 11.88
CA LYS A 38 -4.58 -16.64 11.35
C LYS A 38 -3.22 -16.04 10.94
N PRO A 39 -3.14 -15.30 9.84
CA PRO A 39 -1.88 -14.76 9.35
C PRO A 39 -1.21 -13.89 10.41
N ASN A 40 0.12 -13.84 10.37
CA ASN A 40 0.89 -12.94 11.22
C ASN A 40 2.11 -12.41 10.47
N SER A 41 2.03 -11.14 10.07
CA SER A 41 3.12 -10.44 9.39
C SER A 41 3.91 -9.52 10.32
N LYS A 42 3.83 -9.71 11.65
CA LYS A 42 4.69 -9.03 12.60
C LYS A 42 5.95 -9.86 12.88
N VAL A 43 7.12 -9.33 12.49
CA VAL A 43 8.42 -10.01 12.63
C VAL A 43 9.35 -9.16 13.49
N ARG A 44 9.91 -9.75 14.56
CA ARG A 44 10.79 -9.08 15.54
C ARG A 44 10.31 -7.70 16.00
N GLY A 45 8.99 -7.50 16.11
CA GLY A 45 8.39 -6.24 16.56
C GLY A 45 7.97 -5.29 15.45
N VAL A 46 8.44 -5.47 14.20
CA VAL A 46 8.05 -4.66 13.04
C VAL A 46 6.78 -5.24 12.42
N GLN A 47 5.76 -4.41 12.19
CA GLN A 47 4.51 -4.83 11.56
C GLN A 47 4.61 -4.65 10.04
N LEU A 48 4.66 -5.75 9.31
CA LEU A 48 4.63 -5.76 7.85
C LEU A 48 3.19 -5.85 7.35
N GLY A 49 2.91 -5.23 6.21
CA GLY A 49 1.60 -5.20 5.59
C GLY A 49 1.67 -4.96 4.09
N CYS A 50 0.54 -4.60 3.50
CA CYS A 50 0.48 -4.08 2.14
C CYS A 50 -0.66 -3.08 1.96
N THR A 51 -0.53 -2.21 0.97
CA THR A 51 -1.69 -1.52 0.41
C THR A 51 -2.38 -2.44 -0.60
N THR A 52 -3.71 -2.56 -0.52
CA THR A 52 -4.47 -3.44 -1.41
C THR A 52 -4.38 -3.02 -2.88
N TYR A 53 -3.96 -1.78 -3.16
CA TYR A 53 -3.62 -1.31 -4.51
C TYR A 53 -2.54 -2.14 -5.21
N SER A 54 -1.73 -2.88 -4.45
CA SER A 54 -0.82 -3.88 -4.99
C SER A 54 -1.54 -4.95 -5.84
N TYR A 55 -2.84 -5.17 -5.63
CA TYR A 55 -3.67 -6.13 -6.36
C TYR A 55 -4.55 -5.50 -7.46
N ARG A 56 -4.35 -4.23 -7.81
CA ARG A 56 -5.21 -3.48 -8.76
C ARG A 56 -5.39 -4.09 -10.16
N ALA A 57 -4.52 -5.03 -10.55
CA ALA A 57 -4.58 -5.75 -11.82
C ALA A 57 -5.24 -7.14 -11.70
N MET A 58 -5.80 -7.47 -10.54
CA MET A 58 -6.51 -8.70 -10.22
C MET A 58 -7.97 -8.38 -9.83
N PRO A 59 -8.86 -9.39 -9.73
CA PRO A 59 -10.15 -9.22 -9.08
C PRO A 59 -9.99 -8.52 -7.71
N HIS A 60 -10.70 -7.41 -7.54
CA HIS A 60 -10.40 -6.42 -6.50
C HIS A 60 -11.57 -6.25 -5.51
N LYS A 61 -12.28 -7.35 -5.22
CA LYS A 61 -13.34 -7.43 -4.21
C LYS A 61 -12.79 -7.93 -2.89
N VAL A 62 -13.54 -7.72 -1.80
CA VAL A 62 -13.07 -8.03 -0.44
C VAL A 62 -12.70 -9.51 -0.30
N ASP A 63 -13.55 -10.42 -0.80
CA ASP A 63 -13.34 -11.86 -0.64
C ASP A 63 -12.13 -12.35 -1.45
N ASP A 64 -11.88 -11.79 -2.64
CA ASP A 64 -10.69 -12.07 -3.46
C ASP A 64 -9.41 -11.59 -2.78
N VAL A 65 -9.40 -10.33 -2.32
CA VAL A 65 -8.24 -9.70 -1.69
C VAL A 65 -7.86 -10.43 -0.39
N ILE A 66 -8.84 -10.90 0.39
CA ILE A 66 -8.57 -11.75 1.55
C ILE A 66 -7.77 -12.99 1.17
N GLN A 67 -8.08 -13.67 0.05
CA GLN A 67 -7.31 -14.84 -0.37
C GLN A 67 -5.86 -14.49 -0.71
N TYR A 68 -5.63 -13.36 -1.38
CA TYR A 68 -4.27 -12.91 -1.72
C TYR A 68 -3.44 -12.56 -0.48
N LEU A 69 -4.08 -11.93 0.51
CA LEU A 69 -3.45 -11.60 1.79
C LEU A 69 -3.11 -12.86 2.60
N LEU A 70 -4.01 -13.84 2.61
CA LEU A 70 -3.78 -15.14 3.25
C LEU A 70 -2.63 -15.90 2.58
N LEU A 71 -2.54 -15.88 1.25
CA LEU A 71 -1.42 -16.44 0.49
C LEU A 71 -0.08 -15.83 0.93
N ALA A 72 -0.03 -14.50 1.10
CA ALA A 72 1.16 -13.79 1.56
C ALA A 72 1.41 -13.89 3.08
N GLY A 73 0.44 -14.42 3.85
CA GLY A 73 0.49 -14.42 5.32
C GLY A 73 0.46 -13.02 5.93
N ILE A 74 -0.21 -12.06 5.28
CA ILE A 74 -0.35 -10.66 5.71
C ILE A 74 -1.55 -10.51 6.64
N ASN A 75 -1.39 -9.75 7.73
CA ASN A 75 -2.48 -9.45 8.68
C ASN A 75 -2.72 -7.96 8.96
N SER A 76 -2.09 -7.06 8.21
CA SER A 76 -2.21 -5.60 8.35
C SER A 76 -2.27 -4.97 6.96
N ILE A 77 -3.28 -4.15 6.69
CA ILE A 77 -3.46 -3.52 5.38
C ILE A 77 -3.85 -2.04 5.43
N GLU A 78 -3.33 -1.29 4.46
CA GLU A 78 -4.01 -0.10 3.95
C GLU A 78 -5.03 -0.54 2.90
N LEU A 79 -6.31 -0.28 3.18
CA LEU A 79 -7.40 -0.62 2.28
C LEU A 79 -7.61 0.51 1.28
N ARG A 80 -7.16 0.29 0.03
CA ARG A 80 -7.25 1.23 -1.09
C ARG A 80 -8.10 0.66 -2.22
N SER A 81 -9.06 1.47 -2.68
CA SER A 81 -10.05 1.21 -3.76
C SER A 81 -11.05 0.07 -3.52
N VAL A 82 -10.62 -1.05 -2.92
CA VAL A 82 -11.45 -2.25 -2.68
C VAL A 82 -12.75 -1.92 -1.94
N ALA A 83 -12.70 -1.03 -0.95
CA ALA A 83 -13.84 -0.81 -0.06
C ALA A 83 -15.07 -0.26 -0.81
N GLU A 84 -14.92 0.89 -1.48
CA GLU A 84 -16.04 1.49 -2.22
C GLU A 84 -16.40 0.67 -3.46
N GLU A 85 -15.41 0.04 -4.12
CA GLU A 85 -15.65 -0.84 -5.27
C GLU A 85 -16.53 -2.04 -4.88
N ASP A 86 -16.23 -2.73 -3.77
CA ASP A 86 -16.99 -3.89 -3.28
C ASP A 86 -18.42 -3.52 -2.90
N LEU A 87 -18.60 -2.32 -2.31
CA LEU A 87 -19.90 -1.83 -1.89
C LEU A 87 -20.75 -1.26 -3.03
N GLY A 88 -20.21 -1.17 -4.25
CA GLY A 88 -20.95 -0.81 -5.45
C GLY A 88 -20.95 0.69 -5.77
N LEU A 89 -19.85 1.39 -5.48
CA LEU A 89 -19.66 2.79 -5.89
C LEU A 89 -19.93 2.97 -7.40
N PRO A 90 -20.74 3.97 -7.80
CA PRO A 90 -20.95 4.31 -9.21
C PRO A 90 -19.62 4.56 -9.95
N GLN A 91 -19.48 3.98 -11.13
CA GLN A 91 -18.24 4.07 -11.92
C GLN A 91 -18.10 5.45 -12.58
N LEU A 92 -16.86 5.96 -12.60
CA LEU A 92 -16.49 7.12 -13.41
C LEU A 92 -16.42 6.73 -14.90
N PRO A 93 -16.62 7.68 -15.83
CA PRO A 93 -16.36 7.42 -17.24
C PRO A 93 -14.91 6.95 -17.44
N PRO A 94 -14.65 6.00 -18.37
CA PRO A 94 -13.30 5.54 -18.66
C PRO A 94 -12.39 6.72 -19.01
N ARG A 95 -11.17 6.72 -18.47
CA ARG A 95 -10.18 7.74 -18.83
C ARG A 95 -9.91 7.67 -20.34
N PRO A 96 -10.07 8.79 -21.07
CA PRO A 96 -9.81 8.84 -22.50
C PRO A 96 -8.35 8.48 -22.80
N ARG A 97 -8.12 7.81 -23.93
CA ARG A 97 -6.78 7.48 -24.42
C ARG A 97 -6.44 8.41 -25.58
N GLY A 98 -5.25 9.00 -25.54
CA GLY A 98 -4.78 9.90 -26.60
C GLY A 98 -5.30 11.33 -26.46
N THR A 99 -5.05 12.13 -27.49
CA THR A 99 -5.44 13.53 -27.55
C THR A 99 -6.94 13.66 -27.83
N MET A 100 -7.64 14.45 -27.01
CA MET A 100 -9.06 14.73 -27.19
C MET A 100 -9.26 16.08 -27.90
N THR A 101 -10.29 16.14 -28.73
CA THR A 101 -10.88 17.40 -29.21
C THR A 101 -11.54 18.16 -28.04
N ASP A 102 -11.77 19.46 -28.20
CA ASP A 102 -12.38 20.27 -27.14
C ASP A 102 -13.83 19.88 -26.85
N GLN A 103 -14.56 19.36 -27.86
CA GLN A 103 -15.88 18.79 -27.66
C GLN A 103 -15.82 17.53 -26.78
N GLU A 104 -14.93 16.58 -27.09
CA GLU A 104 -14.79 15.35 -26.30
C GLU A 104 -14.37 15.67 -24.86
N LYS A 105 -13.49 16.67 -24.64
CA LYS A 105 -13.13 17.14 -23.29
C LYS A 105 -14.36 17.62 -22.54
N THR A 106 -15.17 18.46 -23.17
CA THR A 106 -16.39 19.02 -22.57
C THR A 106 -17.39 17.92 -22.22
N GLU A 107 -17.59 16.93 -23.10
CA GLU A 107 -18.47 15.79 -22.88
C GLU A 107 -17.96 14.90 -21.74
N TYR A 108 -16.65 14.63 -21.70
CA TYR A 108 -16.01 13.86 -20.64
C TYR A 108 -16.09 14.56 -19.27
N GLU A 109 -15.88 15.88 -19.24
CA GLU A 109 -16.02 16.69 -18.03
C GLU A 109 -17.46 16.66 -17.51
N LYS A 110 -18.45 16.80 -18.40
CA LYS A 110 -19.87 16.68 -18.05
C LYS A 110 -20.18 15.30 -17.49
N ALA A 111 -19.79 14.23 -18.18
CA ALA A 111 -20.01 12.85 -17.73
C ALA A 111 -19.30 12.56 -16.38
N THR A 112 -18.11 13.10 -16.18
CA THR A 112 -17.36 12.99 -14.92
C THR A 112 -18.09 13.70 -13.79
N ARG A 113 -18.61 14.91 -14.02
CA ARG A 113 -19.38 15.67 -13.02
C ARG A 113 -20.66 14.93 -12.63
N GLU A 114 -21.41 14.43 -13.60
CA GLU A 114 -22.62 13.65 -13.35
C GLU A 114 -22.33 12.35 -12.59
N ALA A 115 -21.23 11.67 -12.91
CA ALA A 115 -20.80 10.47 -12.19
C ALA A 115 -20.36 10.80 -10.74
N ARG A 116 -19.65 11.91 -10.52
CA ARG A 116 -19.26 12.37 -9.18
C ARG A 116 -20.47 12.74 -8.32
N GLU A 117 -21.49 13.36 -8.90
CA GLU A 117 -22.73 13.63 -8.17
C GLU A 117 -23.42 12.32 -7.74
N LYS A 118 -23.45 11.31 -8.62
CA LYS A 118 -23.96 9.97 -8.24
C LYS A 118 -23.13 9.33 -7.14
N GLN A 119 -21.80 9.49 -7.17
CA GLN A 119 -20.93 9.00 -6.10
C GLN A 119 -21.20 9.73 -4.78
N HIS A 120 -21.39 11.04 -4.80
CA HIS A 120 -21.75 11.83 -3.62
C HIS A 120 -23.04 11.32 -3.00
N GLN A 121 -24.13 11.26 -3.77
CA GLN A 121 -25.42 10.74 -3.29
C GLN A 121 -25.31 9.31 -2.77
N TRP A 122 -24.48 8.46 -3.42
CA TRP A 122 -24.22 7.11 -2.95
C TRP A 122 -23.49 7.09 -1.61
N ARG A 123 -22.41 7.88 -1.43
CA ARG A 123 -21.61 7.90 -0.19
C ARG A 123 -22.46 8.34 1.00
N ILE A 124 -23.22 9.42 0.85
CA ILE A 124 -24.02 9.97 1.96
C ILE A 124 -25.27 9.13 2.28
N SER A 125 -25.71 8.25 1.38
CA SER A 125 -26.83 7.34 1.60
C SER A 125 -26.42 5.92 2.01
N LEU A 126 -25.13 5.56 1.87
CA LEU A 126 -24.64 4.22 2.18
C LEU A 126 -24.66 3.96 3.70
N PRO A 127 -25.37 2.92 4.17
CA PRO A 127 -25.42 2.62 5.60
C PRO A 127 -24.08 2.07 6.10
N MET A 128 -23.59 2.60 7.22
CA MET A 128 -22.31 2.19 7.83
C MET A 128 -22.24 0.71 8.23
N SER A 129 -23.38 0.04 8.40
CA SER A 129 -23.45 -1.41 8.63
C SER A 129 -22.79 -2.24 7.51
N ARG A 130 -22.67 -1.67 6.30
CA ARG A 130 -21.94 -2.28 5.17
C ARG A 130 -20.43 -2.30 5.43
N TYR A 131 -19.88 -1.23 5.99
CA TYR A 131 -18.48 -1.19 6.44
C TYR A 131 -18.24 -2.08 7.67
N GLU A 132 -19.22 -2.21 8.57
CA GLU A 132 -19.12 -3.16 9.68
C GLU A 132 -19.05 -4.61 9.19
N GLU A 133 -19.86 -4.97 8.19
CA GLU A 133 -19.82 -6.28 7.55
C GLU A 133 -18.46 -6.55 6.90
N MET A 134 -17.94 -5.57 6.16
CA MET A 134 -16.61 -5.64 5.56
C MET A 134 -15.52 -5.84 6.62
N ARG A 135 -15.53 -5.05 7.71
CA ARG A 135 -14.60 -5.23 8.82
C ARG A 135 -14.68 -6.63 9.42
N ARG A 136 -15.89 -7.17 9.60
CA ARG A 136 -16.08 -8.54 10.09
C ARG A 136 -15.41 -9.56 9.17
N LYS A 137 -15.54 -9.42 7.85
CA LYS A 137 -14.88 -10.33 6.88
C LYS A 137 -13.35 -10.34 7.08
N PHE A 138 -12.71 -9.16 7.10
CA PHE A 138 -11.27 -9.06 7.34
C PHE A 138 -10.85 -9.62 8.72
N ASN A 139 -11.55 -9.23 9.79
CA ASN A 139 -11.22 -9.67 11.16
C ASN A 139 -11.39 -11.20 11.34
N ASN A 140 -12.40 -11.78 10.68
CA ASN A 140 -12.63 -13.23 10.68
C ASN A 140 -11.44 -13.97 10.04
N ALA A 141 -10.93 -13.45 8.92
CA ALA A 141 -9.70 -13.92 8.29
C ALA A 141 -8.43 -13.60 9.10
N GLY A 142 -8.53 -12.79 10.15
CA GLY A 142 -7.41 -12.39 11.00
C GLY A 142 -6.59 -11.23 10.46
N ILE A 143 -7.18 -10.41 9.59
CA ILE A 143 -6.56 -9.26 8.94
C ILE A 143 -7.16 -7.98 9.53
N ASN A 144 -6.31 -7.00 9.83
CA ASN A 144 -6.73 -5.69 10.32
C ASN A 144 -6.55 -4.62 9.25
N VAL A 145 -7.56 -3.78 9.07
CA VAL A 145 -7.47 -2.54 8.26
C VAL A 145 -6.94 -1.43 9.16
N HIS A 146 -5.69 -1.02 8.96
CA HIS A 146 -5.07 0.05 9.78
C HIS A 146 -5.23 1.44 9.15
N ILE A 147 -5.32 1.53 7.83
CA ILE A 147 -5.62 2.76 7.07
C ILE A 147 -6.74 2.50 6.07
N ALA A 148 -7.60 3.48 5.84
CA ALA A 148 -8.52 3.52 4.69
C ALA A 148 -8.11 4.63 3.69
N LYS A 149 -7.77 4.29 2.45
CA LYS A 149 -7.45 5.28 1.39
C LYS A 149 -8.71 5.64 0.63
N PHE A 150 -9.30 6.78 0.98
CA PHE A 150 -10.39 7.42 0.24
C PHE A 150 -9.91 8.58 -0.64
N ALA A 151 -8.82 9.25 -0.26
CA ALA A 151 -8.34 10.50 -0.88
C ALA A 151 -9.42 11.60 -1.04
N PRO A 152 -10.11 12.02 0.05
CA PRO A 152 -11.32 12.82 -0.04
C PRO A 152 -11.08 14.34 -0.05
N SER A 153 -9.85 14.84 -0.15
CA SER A 153 -9.55 16.29 -0.07
C SER A 153 -10.29 17.13 -1.10
N SER A 154 -10.67 16.55 -2.24
CA SER A 154 -11.44 17.21 -3.29
C SER A 154 -12.96 16.95 -3.25
N TRP A 155 -13.44 16.19 -2.27
CA TRP A 155 -14.86 15.84 -2.11
C TRP A 155 -15.63 16.93 -1.37
N TYR A 156 -16.96 16.84 -1.39
CA TYR A 156 -17.82 17.69 -0.56
C TYR A 156 -17.58 17.44 0.93
N ASP A 157 -17.91 18.40 1.78
CA ASP A 157 -17.62 18.34 3.22
C ASP A 157 -18.33 17.15 3.91
N ASP A 158 -19.55 16.83 3.50
CA ASP A 158 -20.30 15.67 3.99
C ASP A 158 -19.75 14.33 3.50
N GLU A 159 -19.19 14.27 2.29
CA GLU A 159 -18.44 13.11 1.80
C GLU A 159 -17.14 12.90 2.59
N ILE A 160 -16.46 13.98 2.98
CA ILE A 160 -15.28 13.89 3.85
C ILE A 160 -15.69 13.36 5.23
N ASP A 161 -16.81 13.85 5.79
CA ASP A 161 -17.37 13.33 7.05
C ASP A 161 -17.72 11.84 6.96
N TYR A 162 -18.30 11.41 5.83
CA TYR A 162 -18.54 10.01 5.50
C TYR A 162 -17.23 9.21 5.51
N ALA A 163 -16.17 9.69 4.84
CA ALA A 163 -14.89 8.98 4.73
C ALA A 163 -14.25 8.72 6.11
N PHE A 164 -14.26 9.72 7.00
CA PHE A 164 -13.78 9.56 8.38
C PHE A 164 -14.66 8.62 9.20
N THR A 165 -15.98 8.68 9.02
CA THR A 165 -16.92 7.77 9.70
C THR A 165 -16.68 6.33 9.25
N ALA A 166 -16.56 6.09 7.94
CA ALA A 166 -16.27 4.78 7.36
C ALA A 166 -14.92 4.23 7.85
N ALA A 167 -13.86 5.06 7.88
CA ALA A 167 -12.55 4.67 8.39
C ALA A 167 -12.61 4.20 9.86
N LYS A 168 -13.34 4.94 10.71
CA LYS A 168 -13.56 4.55 12.11
C LYS A 168 -14.32 3.23 12.22
N VAL A 169 -15.35 3.03 11.42
CA VAL A 169 -16.14 1.78 11.39
C VAL A 169 -15.26 0.60 10.99
N LEU A 170 -14.41 0.77 9.96
CA LEU A 170 -13.41 -0.21 9.52
C LEU A 170 -12.34 -0.52 10.58
N GLY A 171 -12.20 0.33 11.60
CA GLY A 171 -11.19 0.19 12.65
C GLY A 171 -9.83 0.77 12.28
N ALA A 172 -9.76 1.55 11.20
CA ALA A 172 -8.56 2.26 10.80
C ALA A 172 -8.27 3.41 11.78
N TYR A 173 -6.99 3.77 11.94
CA TYR A 173 -6.62 4.93 12.75
C TYR A 173 -6.80 6.26 12.00
N GLY A 174 -7.04 6.22 10.69
CA GLY A 174 -7.25 7.42 9.87
C GLY A 174 -7.47 7.11 8.40
N ILE A 175 -7.58 8.19 7.63
CA ILE A 175 -7.67 8.14 6.18
C ILE A 175 -6.36 8.58 5.54
N THR A 176 -6.07 8.05 4.35
CA THR A 176 -4.97 8.54 3.52
C THR A 176 -5.44 9.40 2.34
N ASP A 177 -4.65 10.40 1.99
CA ASP A 177 -4.75 11.23 0.78
C ASP A 177 -3.35 11.50 0.20
N GLU A 178 -3.26 12.13 -0.96
CA GLU A 178 -2.01 12.61 -1.55
C GLU A 178 -1.54 13.90 -0.88
N MET A 179 -0.23 14.01 -0.68
CA MET A 179 0.39 15.18 -0.06
C MET A 179 0.31 16.38 -0.99
N SER A 180 -0.52 17.36 -0.62
CA SER A 180 -0.55 18.71 -1.18
C SER A 180 -0.86 19.73 -0.08
N GLU A 181 -0.54 21.00 -0.33
CA GLU A 181 -0.86 22.08 0.62
C GLU A 181 -2.35 22.15 0.93
N GLN A 182 -3.20 22.08 -0.10
CA GLN A 182 -4.64 22.13 0.05
C GLN A 182 -5.17 20.94 0.86
N ALA A 183 -4.71 19.72 0.56
CA ALA A 183 -5.14 18.52 1.29
C ALA A 183 -4.72 18.58 2.76
N CYS A 184 -3.48 19.00 3.05
CA CYS A 184 -2.96 19.07 4.42
C CYS A 184 -3.67 20.11 5.29
N GLN A 185 -4.06 21.25 4.71
CA GLN A 185 -4.85 22.28 5.41
C GLN A 185 -6.29 21.83 5.64
N ARG A 186 -6.92 21.24 4.62
CA ARG A 186 -8.34 20.87 4.65
C ARG A 186 -8.57 19.66 5.54
N LEU A 187 -7.91 18.55 5.28
CA LEU A 187 -8.20 17.28 5.94
C LEU A 187 -7.75 17.23 7.40
N GLY A 188 -6.73 18.00 7.80
CA GLY A 188 -6.32 18.09 9.20
C GLY A 188 -7.46 18.54 10.12
N LYS A 189 -8.22 19.56 9.69
CA LYS A 189 -9.38 20.07 10.45
C LYS A 189 -10.51 19.03 10.57
N PHE A 190 -10.79 18.29 9.50
CA PHE A 190 -11.76 17.21 9.54
C PHE A 190 -11.28 16.06 10.43
N ALA A 191 -10.00 15.70 10.38
CA ALA A 191 -9.45 14.67 11.25
C ALA A 191 -9.60 15.03 12.73
N GLU A 192 -9.36 16.28 13.12
CA GLU A 192 -9.62 16.77 14.48
C GLU A 192 -11.10 16.66 14.87
N LYS A 193 -12.02 17.12 14.00
CA LYS A 193 -13.47 16.99 14.19
C LYS A 193 -13.89 15.55 14.47
N HIS A 194 -13.31 14.59 13.75
CA HIS A 194 -13.63 13.16 13.86
C HIS A 194 -12.82 12.39 14.91
N LYS A 195 -11.88 13.05 15.61
CA LYS A 195 -10.90 12.41 16.51
C LYS A 195 -10.15 11.28 15.82
N SER A 196 -9.73 11.54 14.59
CA SER A 196 -9.05 10.62 13.68
C SER A 196 -7.75 11.25 13.16
N LEU A 197 -7.10 10.62 12.19
CA LEU A 197 -5.86 11.10 11.57
C LEU A 197 -6.07 11.36 10.08
N ALA A 198 -5.54 12.49 9.60
CA ALA A 198 -5.35 12.73 8.18
C ALA A 198 -3.91 12.38 7.83
N ILE A 199 -3.72 11.41 6.94
CA ILE A 199 -2.41 10.81 6.68
C ILE A 199 -2.04 11.07 5.21
N PHE A 200 -0.86 11.62 4.98
CA PHE A 200 -0.50 12.10 3.64
C PHE A 200 0.63 11.27 3.05
N HIS A 201 0.40 10.80 1.83
CA HIS A 201 1.34 10.02 1.05
C HIS A 201 2.12 10.91 0.09
N ASN A 202 3.44 10.78 0.08
CA ASN A 202 4.32 11.52 -0.82
C ASN A 202 4.63 10.71 -2.08
N HIS A 203 4.85 11.41 -3.19
CA HIS A 203 5.43 10.86 -4.41
C HIS A 203 6.75 11.59 -4.70
N SER A 204 7.03 11.94 -5.96
CA SER A 204 8.25 12.61 -6.40
C SER A 204 8.34 14.11 -6.05
N GLN A 205 7.23 14.74 -5.64
CA GLN A 205 7.22 16.17 -5.27
C GLN A 205 8.16 16.51 -4.10
N VAL A 206 8.62 15.50 -3.37
CA VAL A 206 9.65 15.63 -2.32
C VAL A 206 11.00 16.13 -2.84
N ALA A 207 11.25 16.01 -4.16
CA ALA A 207 12.44 16.55 -4.82
C ALA A 207 12.25 17.99 -5.32
N GLU A 208 11.04 18.55 -5.26
CA GLU A 208 10.76 19.91 -5.73
C GLU A 208 11.34 20.97 -4.77
N SER A 209 11.77 22.08 -5.35
CA SER A 209 12.24 23.22 -4.56
C SER A 209 11.13 23.75 -3.66
N GLY A 210 11.43 23.92 -2.37
CA GLY A 210 10.48 24.44 -1.37
C GLY A 210 9.55 23.38 -0.76
N PHE A 211 9.65 22.10 -1.15
CA PHE A 211 8.93 21.04 -0.46
C PHE A 211 9.34 20.94 1.01
N SER A 212 8.37 20.80 1.92
CA SER A 212 8.64 20.68 3.36
C SER A 212 7.59 19.85 4.07
N PHE A 213 8.01 18.71 4.64
CA PHE A 213 7.17 17.93 5.55
C PHE A 213 6.77 18.75 6.80
N ASP A 214 7.68 19.57 7.34
CA ASP A 214 7.41 20.41 8.52
C ASP A 214 6.22 21.34 8.26
N LYS A 215 6.18 22.00 7.10
CA LYS A 215 5.07 22.86 6.69
C LYS A 215 3.74 22.12 6.71
N PHE A 216 3.69 20.93 6.11
CA PHE A 216 2.46 20.16 5.99
C PHE A 216 1.98 19.55 7.31
N LEU A 217 2.91 19.10 8.15
CA LEU A 217 2.61 18.58 9.49
C LEU A 217 2.17 19.68 10.45
N ALA A 218 2.62 20.93 10.26
CA ALA A 218 2.23 22.07 11.09
C ALA A 218 0.76 22.51 10.89
N TYR A 219 0.10 22.13 9.79
CA TYR A 219 -1.28 22.54 9.52
C TYR A 219 -2.31 21.97 10.49
N SER A 220 -2.03 20.83 11.13
CA SER A 220 -2.89 20.26 12.17
C SER A 220 -2.14 19.25 13.02
N PRO A 221 -2.40 19.18 14.35
CA PRO A 221 -1.87 18.12 15.19
C PRO A 221 -2.38 16.71 14.81
N ALA A 222 -3.41 16.60 13.97
CA ALA A 222 -3.93 15.34 13.44
C ALA A 222 -3.24 14.88 12.14
N ASN A 223 -2.40 15.72 11.52
CA ASN A 223 -1.67 15.38 10.31
C ASN A 223 -0.56 14.35 10.59
N ARG A 224 -0.48 13.31 9.76
CA ARG A 224 0.53 12.24 9.83
C ARG A 224 1.05 11.91 8.44
N LEU A 225 2.13 11.13 8.39
CA LEU A 225 2.74 10.66 7.15
C LEU A 225 2.39 9.18 6.90
N ASN A 226 2.01 8.91 5.65
CA ASN A 226 2.15 7.60 5.01
C ASN A 226 3.37 7.71 4.10
N PHE A 227 4.56 7.62 4.69
CA PHE A 227 5.80 8.01 4.03
C PHE A 227 6.17 6.98 2.95
N ASP A 228 6.21 7.39 1.69
CA ASP A 228 6.72 6.54 0.63
C ASP A 228 8.24 6.65 0.56
N ALA A 229 8.90 5.63 1.10
CA ALA A 229 10.36 5.57 1.15
C ALA A 229 10.97 5.32 -0.23
N GLY A 230 10.27 4.62 -1.12
CA GLY A 230 10.77 4.34 -2.45
C GLY A 230 10.70 5.56 -3.35
N HIS A 231 9.57 6.24 -3.44
CA HIS A 231 9.45 7.50 -4.17
C HIS A 231 10.41 8.56 -3.64
N PHE A 232 10.56 8.66 -2.31
CA PHE A 232 11.57 9.54 -1.72
C PHE A 232 12.98 9.21 -2.18
N PHE A 233 13.38 7.94 -2.09
CA PHE A 233 14.71 7.51 -2.52
C PHE A 233 14.92 7.69 -4.03
N GLY A 234 13.97 7.24 -4.86
CA GLY A 234 14.08 7.31 -6.32
C GLY A 234 14.15 8.75 -6.85
N ALA A 235 13.42 9.67 -6.23
CA ALA A 235 13.42 11.08 -6.63
C ALA A 235 14.63 11.87 -6.09
N THR A 236 15.10 11.57 -4.87
CA THR A 236 16.13 12.41 -4.20
C THR A 236 17.52 11.77 -4.13
N GLY A 237 17.60 10.43 -4.15
CA GLY A 237 18.80 9.67 -3.83
C GLY A 237 19.22 9.74 -2.37
N ILE A 238 18.42 10.39 -1.51
CA ILE A 238 18.68 10.53 -0.08
C ILE A 238 18.21 9.26 0.65
N HIS A 239 18.99 8.82 1.63
CA HIS A 239 18.65 7.67 2.44
C HIS A 239 17.33 7.92 3.23
N PRO A 240 16.27 7.10 3.07
CA PRO A 240 14.97 7.32 3.71
C PRO A 240 14.99 7.39 5.25
N ASN A 241 15.93 6.70 5.91
CA ASN A 241 16.11 6.81 7.36
C ASN A 241 16.28 8.25 7.85
N THR A 242 16.83 9.17 7.04
CA THR A 242 16.92 10.59 7.41
C THR A 242 15.55 11.22 7.70
N ILE A 243 14.51 10.79 6.98
CA ILE A 243 13.12 11.22 7.18
C ILE A 243 12.49 10.43 8.33
N ILE A 244 12.73 9.12 8.38
CA ILE A 244 12.14 8.26 9.40
C ILE A 244 12.62 8.67 10.79
N GLU A 245 13.92 8.88 10.99
CA GLU A 245 14.48 9.32 12.27
C GLU A 245 13.90 10.67 12.71
N LYS A 246 13.79 11.63 11.78
CA LYS A 246 13.26 12.97 12.07
C LYS A 246 11.77 12.96 12.42
N TYR A 247 10.96 12.12 11.77
CA TYR A 247 9.49 12.19 11.84
C TYR A 247 8.82 10.92 12.36
N HIS A 248 9.54 10.03 13.04
CA HIS A 248 9.01 8.74 13.51
C HIS A 248 7.73 8.85 14.36
N ASP A 249 7.54 9.94 15.11
CA ASP A 249 6.33 10.22 15.90
C ASP A 249 5.14 10.69 15.04
N LYS A 250 5.42 11.21 13.83
CA LYS A 250 4.45 11.67 12.84
C LYS A 250 4.20 10.67 11.71
N ILE A 251 5.02 9.65 11.54
CA ILE A 251 4.81 8.56 10.58
C ILE A 251 3.88 7.50 11.19
N LYS A 252 2.89 7.06 10.42
CA LYS A 252 2.01 5.95 10.82
C LYS A 252 2.16 4.72 9.95
N SER A 253 2.40 4.94 8.66
CA SER A 253 2.79 3.87 7.76
C SER A 253 3.93 4.34 6.85
N ILE A 254 4.70 3.37 6.37
CA ILE A 254 5.69 3.54 5.32
C ILE A 254 5.23 2.69 4.15
N HIS A 255 5.07 3.32 2.99
CA HIS A 255 5.01 2.58 1.73
C HIS A 255 6.42 2.20 1.32
N ILE A 256 6.62 0.90 1.15
CA ILE A 256 7.89 0.34 0.72
C ILE A 256 7.75 -0.23 -0.68
N LYS A 257 8.69 0.17 -1.53
CA LYS A 257 8.90 -0.32 -2.88
C LYS A 257 10.40 -0.27 -3.14
N ASP A 258 10.90 -1.13 -4.03
CA ASP A 258 12.31 -1.11 -4.41
C ASP A 258 12.48 -0.36 -5.73
N LYS A 259 13.40 0.60 -5.77
CA LYS A 259 13.58 1.52 -6.89
C LYS A 259 15.04 1.79 -7.19
N THR A 260 15.36 2.06 -8.45
CA THR A 260 16.64 2.65 -8.84
C THR A 260 16.72 4.11 -8.38
N GLY A 261 17.93 4.58 -8.03
CA GLY A 261 18.16 5.97 -7.65
C GLY A 261 18.10 6.94 -8.84
N PRO A 262 18.13 8.25 -8.58
CA PRO A 262 18.01 9.28 -9.63
C PRO A 262 19.22 9.35 -10.57
N LYS A 263 20.35 8.73 -10.19
CA LYS A 263 21.59 8.69 -11.00
C LYS A 263 21.75 7.39 -11.80
N SER A 264 20.82 6.45 -11.65
CA SER A 264 20.86 5.15 -12.32
C SER A 264 20.21 5.20 -13.70
N ASN A 265 20.34 4.12 -14.48
CA ASN A 265 19.77 4.03 -15.82
C ASN A 265 18.99 2.71 -16.00
N PRO A 266 17.65 2.75 -16.09
CA PRO A 266 16.80 3.94 -16.00
C PRO A 266 16.71 4.49 -14.56
N PRO A 267 16.57 5.83 -14.38
CA PRO A 267 16.41 6.44 -13.06
C PRO A 267 14.98 6.23 -12.51
N ASP A 268 14.82 6.36 -11.20
CA ASP A 268 13.51 6.37 -10.49
C ASP A 268 12.56 5.23 -10.89
N THR A 269 13.10 4.05 -11.19
CA THR A 269 12.34 2.94 -11.79
C THR A 269 12.01 1.89 -10.74
N ASN A 270 10.75 1.44 -10.70
CA ASN A 270 10.29 0.37 -9.81
C ASN A 270 10.91 -0.98 -10.22
N MET A 271 11.50 -1.67 -9.25
CA MET A 271 12.17 -2.95 -9.40
C MET A 271 11.56 -4.01 -8.46
N PRO A 272 11.66 -5.31 -8.80
CA PRO A 272 11.42 -6.37 -7.82
C PRO A 272 12.31 -6.19 -6.59
N PHE A 273 11.81 -6.53 -5.40
CA PHE A 273 12.55 -6.32 -4.15
C PHE A 273 13.88 -7.07 -4.15
N GLY A 274 14.95 -6.35 -3.81
CA GLY A 274 16.34 -6.82 -3.85
C GLY A 274 17.02 -6.63 -5.21
N GLN A 275 16.35 -6.03 -6.18
CA GLN A 275 16.91 -5.69 -7.51
C GLN A 275 17.01 -4.19 -7.75
N GLY A 276 16.46 -3.36 -6.86
CA GLY A 276 16.67 -1.92 -6.88
C GLY A 276 17.76 -1.50 -5.89
N GLU A 277 17.73 -0.22 -5.54
CA GLU A 277 18.72 0.47 -4.72
C GLU A 277 18.09 1.10 -3.48
N THR A 278 16.78 0.97 -3.28
CA THR A 278 16.13 1.50 -2.08
C THR A 278 16.65 0.70 -0.87
N PRO A 279 17.14 1.36 0.19
CA PRO A 279 17.79 0.66 1.31
C PRO A 279 16.73 0.05 2.26
N ILE A 280 15.95 -0.91 1.76
CA ILE A 280 14.86 -1.58 2.48
C ILE A 280 15.37 -2.24 3.76
N ALA A 281 16.56 -2.88 3.70
CA ALA A 281 17.16 -3.51 4.87
C ALA A 281 17.41 -2.50 5.99
N ASP A 282 18.01 -1.36 5.68
CA ASP A 282 18.35 -0.33 6.67
C ASP A 282 17.10 0.29 7.30
N ILE A 283 16.02 0.45 6.53
CA ILE A 283 14.72 0.91 7.03
C ILE A 283 14.14 -0.11 8.03
N LEU A 284 14.06 -1.38 7.64
CA LEU A 284 13.47 -2.42 8.48
C LEU A 284 14.29 -2.66 9.76
N LEU A 285 15.62 -2.65 9.65
CA LEU A 285 16.53 -2.84 10.77
C LEU A 285 16.48 -1.65 11.75
N LEU A 286 16.30 -0.41 11.24
CA LEU A 286 16.06 0.77 12.08
C LEU A 286 14.77 0.60 12.87
N LEU A 287 13.65 0.26 12.21
CA LEU A 287 12.36 0.07 12.90
C LEU A 287 12.41 -1.07 13.92
N ARG A 288 13.15 -2.14 13.64
CA ARG A 288 13.38 -3.25 14.58
C ARG A 288 14.14 -2.77 15.83
N LYS A 289 15.19 -1.97 15.63
CA LYS A 289 16.03 -1.44 16.71
C LYS A 289 15.26 -0.46 17.60
N GLU A 290 14.62 0.53 16.98
CA GLU A 290 13.98 1.65 17.69
C GLU A 290 12.57 1.31 18.18
N LYS A 291 11.94 0.26 17.63
CA LYS A 291 10.60 -0.23 18.01
C LYS A 291 9.50 0.82 17.85
N TRP A 292 9.67 1.77 16.93
CA TRP A 292 8.63 2.74 16.62
C TRP A 292 7.38 2.03 16.07
N PRO A 293 6.17 2.42 16.49
CA PRO A 293 4.92 1.77 16.10
C PRO A 293 4.47 2.22 14.70
N ILE A 294 5.29 1.92 13.71
CA ILE A 294 5.09 2.26 12.30
C ILE A 294 4.81 0.98 11.51
N ASN A 295 3.72 0.99 10.74
CA ASN A 295 3.42 -0.06 9.77
C ASN A 295 4.36 0.07 8.55
N VAL A 296 4.77 -1.05 7.95
CA VAL A 296 5.52 -1.05 6.69
C VAL A 296 4.74 -1.84 5.66
N ASP A 297 4.14 -1.12 4.72
CA ASP A 297 3.22 -1.65 3.74
C ASP A 297 3.89 -1.76 2.36
N ILE A 298 3.88 -2.95 1.79
CA ILE A 298 4.28 -3.17 0.39
C ILE A 298 3.31 -2.42 -0.53
N GLU A 299 3.88 -1.62 -1.45
CA GLU A 299 3.16 -1.09 -2.59
C GLU A 299 3.80 -1.57 -3.90
N LEU A 300 3.19 -2.60 -4.48
CA LEU A 300 3.70 -3.30 -5.66
C LEU A 300 3.44 -2.49 -6.94
N GLU A 301 4.50 -1.93 -7.53
CA GLU A 301 4.39 -1.10 -8.75
C GLU A 301 5.41 -1.40 -9.84
N TYR A 302 6.25 -2.41 -9.66
CA TYR A 302 7.08 -2.89 -10.75
C TYR A 302 6.24 -3.74 -11.72
N ARG A 303 6.74 -3.88 -12.95
CA ARG A 303 6.11 -4.71 -13.97
C ARG A 303 6.07 -6.16 -13.50
N ILE A 304 4.89 -6.77 -13.49
CA ILE A 304 4.74 -8.18 -13.13
C ILE A 304 5.58 -9.05 -14.08
N PRO A 305 6.50 -9.88 -13.55
CA PRO A 305 7.28 -10.80 -14.36
C PRO A 305 6.41 -11.81 -15.10
N GLU A 306 6.89 -12.28 -16.25
CA GLU A 306 6.22 -13.34 -17.01
C GLU A 306 6.01 -14.60 -16.14
N GLY A 307 4.83 -15.21 -16.26
CA GLY A 307 4.45 -16.38 -15.46
C GLY A 307 4.09 -16.07 -13.99
N SER A 308 4.01 -14.80 -13.60
CA SER A 308 3.60 -14.38 -12.25
C SER A 308 2.28 -13.58 -12.26
N ASP A 309 1.81 -13.24 -11.06
CA ASP A 309 0.69 -12.34 -10.83
C ASP A 309 0.97 -11.46 -9.59
N PRO A 310 0.22 -10.37 -9.37
CA PRO A 310 0.42 -9.52 -8.20
C PRO A 310 0.35 -10.24 -6.85
N ALA A 311 -0.50 -11.28 -6.70
CA ALA A 311 -0.59 -12.03 -5.45
C ALA A 311 0.71 -12.79 -5.13
N ARG A 312 1.27 -13.47 -6.13
CA ARG A 312 2.57 -14.15 -6.01
C ARG A 312 3.71 -13.17 -5.77
N GLU A 313 3.70 -12.02 -6.45
CA GLU A 313 4.75 -11.01 -6.29
C GLU A 313 4.72 -10.33 -4.91
N VAL A 314 3.54 -10.02 -4.35
CA VAL A 314 3.42 -9.53 -2.97
C VAL A 314 3.92 -10.58 -1.97
N ALA A 315 3.60 -11.86 -2.17
CA ALA A 315 4.11 -12.94 -1.32
C ALA A 315 5.65 -13.00 -1.32
N LYS A 316 6.30 -12.82 -2.49
CA LYS A 316 7.77 -12.71 -2.58
C LYS A 316 8.32 -11.48 -1.87
N CYS A 317 7.67 -10.32 -2.04
CA CYS A 317 8.10 -9.08 -1.40
C CYS A 317 8.05 -9.19 0.12
N ILE A 318 6.99 -9.75 0.69
CA ILE A 318 6.91 -9.90 2.15
C ILE A 318 7.90 -10.94 2.67
N GLU A 319 8.11 -12.05 1.97
CA GLU A 319 9.15 -13.05 2.32
C GLU A 319 10.54 -12.39 2.40
N TYR A 320 10.88 -11.57 1.41
CA TYR A 320 12.12 -10.79 1.38
C TYR A 320 12.27 -9.91 2.63
N MET A 321 11.22 -9.18 3.00
CA MET A 321 11.21 -8.33 4.19
C MET A 321 11.29 -9.13 5.50
N ARG A 322 10.66 -10.32 5.57
CA ARG A 322 10.77 -11.23 6.72
C ARG A 322 12.22 -11.67 6.90
N ASN A 323 12.87 -12.13 5.83
CA ASN A 323 14.25 -12.61 5.85
C ASN A 323 15.26 -11.56 6.32
N ILE A 324 15.02 -10.28 6.04
CA ILE A 324 15.84 -9.17 6.57
C ILE A 324 15.74 -9.07 8.10
N LEU A 325 14.56 -9.33 8.65
CA LEU A 325 14.25 -9.11 10.05
C LEU A 325 14.60 -10.30 10.96
N GLU A 326 14.71 -11.52 10.42
CA GLU A 326 14.96 -12.75 11.18
C GLU A 326 16.29 -12.78 11.95
#